data_AF-A0A9D4Q3V4-F1
#
_entry.id   AF-A0A9D4Q3V4-F1
#
_cell.length_a   1.000
_cell.length_b   1.000
_cell.length_c   1.000
_cell.angle_alpha   90.00
_cell.angle_beta   90.00
_cell.angle_gamma   90.00
#
_symmetry.space_group_name_H-M   'P 1'
#
loop_
_entity.id
_entity.type
_entity.pdbx_description
1 polymer ?
#
loop_
_entity_poly.entity_id
_entity_poly.type
_entity_poly.pdbx_seq_one_letter_code
_entity_poly.pdbx_strand_id
1 'polypeptide(L)'
;MWLLPSYRHTTAKWEPWMTAFNYAHTRQRVVIEMALGPLEARFQRLYHIDVGSIKQAVQIVLASCALHNTALRCGDIVENLEVSDSGTDVSSAEPTEDDDAPTRSAAALRDSIAQSLL
;
A
#
# COMPACT_ATOMS: atom_id res chain seq x y z
N MET A 1 -5.30 -0.73 -7.67
CA MET A 1 -4.16 -0.76 -8.61
C MET A 1 -2.87 -0.81 -7.81
N TRP A 2 -1.99 -1.79 -8.02
CA TRP A 2 -0.74 -1.94 -7.24
C TRP A 2 0.46 -1.48 -8.08
N LEU A 3 1.35 -0.68 -7.47
CA LEU A 3 2.56 -0.14 -8.12
C LEU A 3 3.60 -1.22 -8.46
N LEU A 4 3.64 -2.34 -7.72
CA LEU A 4 4.54 -3.46 -7.97
C LEU A 4 3.80 -4.81 -7.84
N PRO A 5 3.64 -5.58 -8.92
CA PRO A 5 2.84 -6.81 -8.87
C PRO A 5 3.63 -7.99 -8.29
N SER A 6 3.09 -8.71 -7.31
CA SER A 6 3.67 -9.98 -6.86
C SER A 6 3.75 -11.00 -8.00
N TYR A 7 4.68 -11.95 -7.93
CA TYR A 7 4.69 -13.08 -8.87
C TYR A 7 3.41 -13.90 -8.70
N ARG A 8 2.63 -14.06 -9.77
CA ARG A 8 1.41 -14.87 -9.78
C ARG A 8 1.78 -16.35 -9.80
N HIS A 9 0.93 -17.18 -9.23
CA HIS A 9 1.11 -18.62 -9.26
C HIS A 9 0.89 -19.16 -10.69
N THR A 10 1.96 -19.18 -11.47
CA THR A 10 2.03 -19.93 -12.73
C THR A 10 2.35 -21.39 -12.41
N THR A 11 1.84 -22.34 -13.20
CA THR A 11 2.11 -23.78 -13.08
C THR A 11 3.59 -24.18 -13.27
N ALA A 12 4.46 -23.20 -13.56
CA ALA A 12 5.90 -23.37 -13.65
C ALA A 12 6.57 -23.34 -12.25
N LYS A 13 7.68 -24.07 -12.11
CA LYS A 13 8.49 -24.11 -10.89
C LYS A 13 9.05 -22.72 -10.59
N TRP A 14 8.93 -22.27 -9.34
CA TRP A 14 9.38 -20.93 -8.94
C TRP A 14 10.89 -20.92 -8.77
N GLU A 15 11.54 -19.93 -9.35
CA GLU A 15 12.93 -19.67 -9.04
C GLU A 15 13.07 -19.18 -7.58
N PRO A 16 14.16 -19.55 -6.87
CA PRO A 16 14.32 -19.21 -5.45
C PRO A 16 14.18 -17.71 -5.14
N TRP A 17 14.69 -16.84 -6.02
CA TRP A 17 14.63 -15.39 -5.87
C TRP A 17 13.21 -14.82 -6.00
N MET A 18 12.33 -15.44 -6.79
CA MET A 18 10.92 -15.04 -6.89
C MET A 18 10.16 -15.31 -5.58
N THR A 19 10.46 -16.44 -4.94
CA THR A 19 9.87 -16.82 -3.66
C THR A 19 10.35 -15.90 -2.54
N ALA A 20 11.65 -15.59 -2.50
CA ALA A 20 12.23 -14.65 -1.55
C ALA A 20 11.63 -13.24 -1.70
N PHE A 21 11.48 -12.77 -2.94
CA PHE A 21 10.82 -11.50 -3.23
C PHE A 21 9.37 -11.49 -2.74
N ASN A 22 8.56 -12.49 -3.10
CA ASN A 22 7.15 -12.55 -2.67
C ASN A 22 7.03 -12.60 -1.14
N TYR A 23 7.90 -13.34 -0.46
CA TYR A 23 7.93 -13.38 1.01
C TYR A 23 8.24 -12.00 1.61
N ALA A 24 9.29 -11.32 1.14
CA ALA A 24 9.65 -9.99 1.60
C ALA A 24 8.57 -8.95 1.30
N HIS A 25 8.04 -8.96 0.08
CA HIS A 25 6.98 -8.08 -0.38
C HIS A 25 5.70 -8.24 0.45
N THR A 26 5.21 -9.47 0.63
CA THR A 26 4.02 -9.74 1.44
C THR A 26 4.25 -9.38 2.90
N ARG A 27 5.42 -9.67 3.48
CA ARG A 27 5.75 -9.31 4.86
C ARG A 27 5.70 -7.79 5.09
N GLN A 28 6.29 -7.01 4.19
CA GLN A 28 6.24 -5.54 4.27
C GLN A 28 4.82 -5.02 4.10
N ARG A 29 4.06 -5.58 3.15
CA ARG A 29 2.67 -5.20 2.90
C ARG A 29 1.79 -5.39 4.13
N VAL A 30 1.91 -6.53 4.81
CA VAL A 30 1.15 -6.81 6.04
C VAL A 30 1.41 -5.76 7.11
N VAL A 31 2.67 -5.34 7.32
CA VAL A 31 2.99 -4.30 8.32
C VAL A 31 2.36 -2.96 7.96
N ILE A 32 2.38 -2.59 6.67
CA ILE A 32 1.76 -1.35 6.19
C ILE A 32 0.24 -1.40 6.35
N GLU A 33 -0.39 -2.49 5.93
CA GLU A 33 -1.85 -2.71 6.05
C GLU A 33 -2.29 -2.71 7.53
N MET A 34 -1.53 -3.37 8.41
CA MET A 34 -1.82 -3.38 9.86
C MET A 34 -1.66 -1.99 10.50
N ALA A 35 -0.84 -1.10 9.96
CA ALA A 35 -0.67 0.26 10.46
C ALA A 35 -1.72 1.23 9.89
N LEU A 36 -2.02 1.12 8.59
CA LEU A 36 -2.95 2.01 7.90
C LEU A 36 -4.42 1.66 8.15
N GLY A 37 -4.78 0.38 8.25
CA GLY A 37 -6.17 -0.04 8.48
C GLY A 37 -6.79 0.58 9.74
N PRO A 38 -6.13 0.51 10.91
CA PRO A 38 -6.61 1.19 12.12
C PRO A 38 -6.62 2.71 11.98
N LEU A 39 -5.73 3.29 11.18
CA LEU A 39 -5.63 4.72 10.94
C LEU A 39 -6.84 5.23 10.15
N GLU A 40 -7.19 4.53 9.07
CA GLU A 40 -8.34 4.80 8.21
C GLU A 40 -9.65 4.69 8.97
N ALA A 41 -9.81 3.61 9.74
CA ALA A 41 -11.02 3.39 10.51
C ALA A 41 -11.14 4.38 11.70
N ARG A 42 -10.02 4.79 12.34
CA ARG A 42 -10.03 5.70 13.50
C ARG A 42 -10.16 7.15 13.10
N PHE A 43 -9.55 7.55 11.99
CA PHE A 43 -9.50 8.93 11.52
C PHE A 43 -10.22 9.09 10.19
N GLN A 44 -11.51 8.74 10.14
CA GLN A 44 -12.36 8.97 8.97
C GLN A 44 -12.32 10.43 8.47
N ARG A 45 -12.03 11.38 9.37
CA ARG A 45 -11.81 12.80 9.00
C ARG A 45 -10.67 13.02 8.00
N LEU A 46 -9.70 12.10 7.89
CA LEU A 46 -8.61 12.19 6.91
C LEU A 46 -9.12 12.17 5.47
N TYR A 47 -10.24 11.50 5.18
CA TYR A 47 -10.85 11.48 3.84
C TYR A 47 -11.46 12.83 3.43
N HIS A 48 -11.66 13.74 4.38
CA HIS A 48 -12.24 15.06 4.13
C HIS A 48 -11.19 16.17 4.14
N ILE A 49 -9.91 15.85 4.31
CA ILE A 49 -8.83 16.82 4.24
C ILE A 49 -8.47 17.02 2.77
N ASP A 50 -8.48 18.28 2.33
CA ASP A 50 -7.97 18.63 1.01
C ASP A 50 -6.43 18.57 1.01
N VAL A 51 -5.88 17.71 0.16
CA VAL A 51 -4.45 17.42 0.09
C VAL A 51 -3.91 17.92 -1.24
N GLY A 52 -3.31 19.11 -1.22
CA GLY A 52 -2.81 19.78 -2.43
C GLY A 52 -1.46 19.26 -2.93
N SER A 53 -0.78 18.37 -2.18
CA SER A 53 0.49 17.77 -2.61
C SER A 53 0.80 16.44 -1.94
N ILE A 54 1.60 15.60 -2.60
CA ILE A 54 2.10 14.33 -2.03
C ILE A 54 2.88 14.57 -0.73
N LYS A 55 3.65 15.66 -0.65
CA LYS A 55 4.40 16.01 0.57
C LYS A 55 3.45 16.24 1.75
N GLN A 56 2.34 16.94 1.50
CA GLN A 56 1.31 17.17 2.51
C GLN A 56 0.61 15.86 2.90
N ALA A 57 0.33 14.97 1.94
CA ALA A 57 -0.22 13.64 2.20
C ALA A 57 0.67 12.85 3.19
N VAL A 58 1.98 12.82 2.92
CA VAL A 58 2.97 12.13 3.77
C VAL A 58 2.99 12.73 5.17
N GLN A 59 2.96 14.06 5.30
CA GLN A 59 2.93 14.73 6.60
C GLN A 59 1.67 14.40 7.40
N ILE A 60 0.50 14.38 6.74
CA ILE A 60 -0.78 14.03 7.37
C ILE A 60 -0.72 12.60 7.90
N VAL A 61 -0.29 11.64 7.07
CA VAL A 61 -0.17 10.22 7.47
C VAL A 61 0.80 10.07 8.66
N LEU A 62 1.96 10.72 8.61
CA LEU A 62 2.94 10.68 9.71
C LEU A 62 2.37 11.26 11.01
N ALA A 63 1.67 12.40 10.94
CA ALA A 63 1.02 13.02 12.09
C ALA A 63 -0.07 12.10 12.66
N SER A 64 -0.87 11.46 11.82
CA SER A 64 -1.89 10.49 12.22
C SER A 64 -1.28 9.27 12.90
N CYS A 65 -0.17 8.72 12.41
CA CYS A 65 0.56 7.64 13.07
C CYS A 65 1.08 8.05 14.45
N ALA A 66 1.67 9.24 14.56
CA ALA A 66 2.15 9.75 15.85
C ALA A 66 1.00 9.97 16.85
N LEU A 67 -0.13 10.49 16.38
CA LEU A 67 -1.33 10.69 17.18
C LEU A 67 -1.93 9.35 17.64
N HIS A 68 -2.03 8.36 16.75
CA HIS A 68 -2.48 7.01 17.07
C HIS A 68 -1.62 6.37 18.16
N ASN A 69 -0.29 6.42 18.01
CA ASN A 69 0.64 5.89 18.99
C ASN A 69 0.51 6.59 20.36
N THR A 70 0.30 7.91 20.35
CA THR A 70 0.08 8.69 21.58
C THR A 70 -1.22 8.27 22.26
N ALA A 71 -2.30 8.12 21.50
CA ALA A 71 -3.58 7.70 22.03
C ALA A 71 -3.53 6.29 22.64
N LEU A 72 -2.84 5.34 21.98
CA LEU A 72 -2.57 4.01 22.55
C LEU A 72 -1.82 4.10 23.89
N ARG A 73 -0.79 4.96 23.98
CA ARG A 73 -0.04 5.16 25.24
C ARG A 73 -0.87 5.80 26.34
N CYS A 74 -1.89 6.59 25.99
CA CYS A 74 -2.83 7.19 26.93
C CYS A 74 -3.95 6.22 27.35
N GLY A 75 -3.96 4.97 26.87
CA GLY A 75 -4.99 3.99 27.17
C GLY A 75 -6.28 4.16 26.34
N ASP A 76 -6.26 5.03 25.32
CA ASP A 76 -7.34 5.19 24.35
C ASP A 76 -7.25 4.07 23.30
N ILE A 77 -7.63 2.87 23.75
CA ILE A 77 -7.74 1.65 22.96
C ILE A 77 -9.08 1.69 22.24
N VAL A 78 -9.03 1.75 20.91
CA VAL A 78 -10.25 1.68 20.11
C VAL A 78 -10.59 0.20 19.92
N GLU A 79 -11.36 -0.36 20.86
CA GLU A 79 -12.06 -1.62 20.67
C GLU A 79 -13.20 -1.40 19.65
N ASN A 80 -13.33 -2.27 18.65
CA ASN A 80 -14.30 -2.20 17.55
C ASN A 80 -14.08 -1.11 16.48
N LEU A 81 -12.87 -1.05 15.91
CA LEU A 81 -12.75 -0.54 14.53
C LEU A 81 -13.33 -1.59 13.58
N GLU A 82 -14.64 -1.52 13.35
CA GLU A 82 -15.22 -2.17 12.18
C GLU A 82 -14.49 -1.58 10.96
N VAL A 83 -13.66 -2.40 10.32
CA VAL A 83 -13.05 -2.05 9.04
C VAL A 83 -14.22 -1.95 8.07
N SER A 84 -14.76 -0.74 7.94
CA SER A 84 -15.70 -0.43 6.89
C SER A 84 -14.95 -0.70 5.60
N ASP A 85 -15.32 -1.77 4.91
CA ASP A 85 -14.92 -2.04 3.54
C ASP A 85 -15.51 -0.91 2.70
N SER A 86 -14.88 0.26 2.77
CA SER A 86 -15.08 1.35 1.84
C SER A 86 -14.45 0.87 0.55
N GLY A 87 -15.16 -0.04 -0.12
CA GLY A 87 -14.99 -0.40 -1.52
C GLY A 87 -14.92 0.90 -2.28
N THR A 88 -13.71 1.41 -2.43
CA THR A 88 -13.45 2.59 -3.22
C THR A 88 -13.55 2.06 -4.62
N ASP A 89 -14.78 2.03 -5.15
CA ASP A 89 -15.06 1.97 -6.57
C ASP A 89 -14.44 3.22 -7.17
N VAL A 90 -13.12 3.15 -7.39
CA VAL A 90 -12.44 3.99 -8.36
C VAL A 90 -13.06 3.56 -9.67
N SER A 91 -14.10 4.29 -10.10
CA SER A 91 -14.70 4.14 -11.41
C SER A 91 -13.58 3.95 -12.41
N SER A 92 -13.61 2.84 -13.14
CA SER A 92 -12.71 2.57 -14.25
C SER A 92 -12.66 3.81 -15.14
N ALA A 93 -11.61 4.62 -14.97
CA ALA A 93 -11.24 5.59 -15.97
C ALA A 93 -10.79 4.76 -17.16
N GLU A 94 -11.60 4.80 -18.22
CA GLU A 94 -11.27 4.28 -19.54
C GLU A 94 -9.81 4.68 -19.87
N PRO A 95 -8.98 3.77 -20.38
CA PRO A 95 -7.62 4.11 -20.75
C PRO A 95 -7.68 5.07 -21.94
N THR A 96 -7.34 6.34 -21.71
CA THR A 96 -6.96 7.22 -22.81
C THR A 96 -5.62 6.73 -23.34
N GLU A 97 -5.67 6.02 -24.45
CA GLU A 97 -4.53 5.72 -25.32
C GLU A 97 -3.93 7.05 -25.77
N ASP A 98 -2.89 7.52 -25.07
CA ASP A 98 -1.84 8.41 -25.58
C ASP A 98 -0.89 8.77 -24.43
N ASP A 99 0.06 7.89 -24.14
CA ASP A 99 1.38 8.32 -23.64
C ASP A 99 2.44 7.28 -24.01
N ASP A 100 3.13 7.56 -25.12
CA ASP A 100 4.22 6.77 -25.69
C ASP A 100 5.52 6.99 -24.88
N ALA A 101 5.45 6.82 -23.56
CA ALA A 101 6.60 6.79 -22.68
C ALA A 101 7.09 5.34 -22.55
N PRO A 102 8.41 5.07 -22.62
CA PRO A 102 8.95 3.73 -22.46
C PRO A 102 8.82 3.33 -20.98
N THR A 103 7.63 2.94 -20.59
CA THR A 103 7.32 2.45 -19.26
C THR A 103 8.03 1.11 -19.16
N ARG A 104 9.22 1.10 -18.53
CA ARG A 104 9.82 -0.15 -18.04
C ARG A 104 8.70 -0.87 -17.30
N SER A 105 8.23 -1.97 -17.88
CA SER A 105 7.07 -2.69 -17.35
C SER A 105 7.27 -2.90 -15.85
N ALA A 106 6.26 -2.66 -15.02
CA ALA A 106 6.37 -2.85 -13.57
C ALA A 106 6.88 -4.26 -13.21
N ALA A 107 6.66 -5.25 -14.08
CA ALA A 107 7.25 -6.58 -14.01
C ALA A 107 8.79 -6.57 -14.16
N ALA A 108 9.34 -5.79 -15.09
CA ALA A 108 10.78 -5.65 -15.28
C ALA A 108 11.46 -4.93 -14.09
N LEU A 109 10.82 -3.92 -13.50
CA LEU A 109 11.30 -3.28 -12.27
C LEU A 109 11.31 -4.25 -11.09
N ARG A 110 10.23 -5.02 -10.93
CA ARG A 110 10.15 -6.09 -9.93
C ARG A 110 11.28 -7.10 -10.12
N ASP A 111 11.51 -7.54 -11.35
CA ASP A 111 12.55 -8.54 -11.65
C ASP A 111 13.95 -7.99 -11.33
N SER A 112 14.21 -6.72 -11.63
CA SER A 112 15.46 -6.04 -11.23
C SER A 112 15.63 -5.99 -9.70
N ILE A 113 14.57 -5.68 -8.95
CA ILE A 113 14.61 -5.65 -7.48
C ILE A 113 14.81 -7.06 -6.93
N ALA A 114 14.06 -8.03 -7.44
CA ALA A 114 14.10 -9.40 -6.99
C ALA A 114 15.46 -10.07 -7.25
N GLN A 115 16.13 -9.71 -8.35
CA GLN A 115 17.51 -10.14 -8.62
C GLN A 115 18.55 -9.44 -7.75
N SER A 116 18.30 -8.21 -7.28
CA SER A 116 19.20 -7.52 -6.33
C SER A 116 19.15 -8.08 -4.90
N LEU A 117 18.20 -8.99 -4.62
CA LEU A 117 18.05 -9.67 -3.33
C LEU A 117 18.82 -11.00 -3.26
N LEU A 118 19.55 -11.37 -4.33
CA LEU A 118 20.51 -12.49 -4.38
C LEU A 118 21.92 -12.01 -3.99
#